data_AF-H5WXU4-F1
#
_entry.id   AF-H5WXU4-F1
#
_cell.length_a   1.000
_cell.length_b   1.000
_cell.length_c   1.000
_cell.angle_alpha   90.00
_cell.angle_beta   90.00
_cell.angle_gamma   90.00
#
_symmetry.space_group_name_H-M   'P 1'
#
loop_
_entity.id
_entity.type
_entity.pdbx_description
1 polymer ?
#
loop_
_entity_poly.entity_id
_entity_poly.type
_entity_poly.pdbx_seq_one_letter_code
_entity_poly.pdbx_strand_id
1 'polypeptide(L)'
;MVAGEFRRWARAAGREPGAAETVLELLSIEFGVVDPGELEAGDLPDLLLDVCPDEVDPERIPDVLLAVYGLLDFAVDTGRLTSEQALGLRGEVDEVAPTVLTAGADDAELFAVDDELTEAELAALDGMDDELDLREVFGLPGRLPPLRLPGEHELARAARSSPLLDRARRFAAWVGEGRELADGGDLPADDAAAAAKDLGVDLAELAQLWDLGEEVGFLEVGVDAVAATEEVEGWVETDDDDVLQLWQFALASLLGRSLLTDQEQAADSRLEFSAAGLSFMALFLAREVGMPSAELSALVREAAVADLPQAEADGAWQQWVRDHGDPATVLYRRLAELGAVEIDGEVVRLTPLGLHAMWEQVSQSGVEVPLLPPVAEMTAADVVSVGAEGREESLDAEWEPWLASREPQAAARELLEVASAATQPWTRVAATALAARLGEAALDGWRAALDDPALRPYSKQELAELVGAAPELELQPDDVAWLLADSLTGVDEAYRPQELADYLAESVPEDAEEVFERLWRLDHPGAHEALTLIGRHHPDKKVAKAARKAAFKVVDR
;
A
#
# COMPACT_ATOMS: atom_id res chain seq x y z
N MET A 1 38.87 25.75 5.17
CA MET A 1 38.61 25.41 6.59
C MET A 1 37.11 25.25 6.79
N VAL A 2 36.33 26.25 6.38
CA VAL A 2 34.86 26.26 6.37
C VAL A 2 34.23 25.06 5.66
N ALA A 3 34.62 24.70 4.43
CA ALA A 3 34.08 23.52 3.74
C ALA A 3 34.27 22.20 4.52
N GLY A 4 35.33 22.09 5.32
CA GLY A 4 35.56 20.94 6.19
C GLY A 4 34.70 20.98 7.46
N GLU A 5 34.40 22.16 7.98
CA GLU A 5 33.45 22.36 9.10
C GLU A 5 32.02 22.10 8.67
N PHE A 6 31.63 22.62 7.50
CA PHE A 6 30.33 22.39 6.88
C PHE A 6 30.05 20.90 6.69
N ARG A 7 31.00 20.15 6.11
CA ARG A 7 30.85 18.70 5.94
C ARG A 7 30.67 17.94 7.25
N ARG A 8 31.34 18.37 8.32
CA ARG A 8 31.17 17.76 9.64
C ARG A 8 29.81 18.09 10.25
N TRP A 9 29.36 19.33 10.10
CA TRP A 9 28.04 19.77 10.55
C TRP A 9 26.91 19.06 9.78
N ALA A 10 27.00 18.99 8.44
CA ALA A 10 25.98 18.33 7.61
C ALA A 10 25.85 16.84 7.98
N ARG A 11 26.97 16.13 8.15
CA ARG A 11 26.97 14.73 8.60
C ARG A 11 26.38 14.55 10.00
N ALA A 12 26.67 15.45 10.93
CA ALA A 12 26.10 15.39 12.28
C ALA A 12 24.58 15.67 12.28
N ALA A 13 24.06 16.34 11.24
CA ALA A 13 22.64 16.60 11.05
C ALA A 13 21.95 15.56 10.13
N GLY A 14 22.63 14.45 9.77
CA GLY A 14 22.09 13.43 8.85
C GLY A 14 21.91 13.92 7.41
N ARG A 15 22.52 15.05 7.04
CA ARG A 15 22.42 15.67 5.71
C ARG A 15 23.62 15.30 4.86
N GLU A 16 23.40 14.95 3.61
CA GLU A 16 24.49 14.88 2.64
C GLU A 16 25.09 16.28 2.42
N PRO A 17 26.42 16.45 2.42
CA PRO A 17 27.02 17.77 2.25
C PRO A 17 26.79 18.40 0.86
N GLY A 18 26.21 17.65 -0.10
CA GLY A 18 25.86 18.11 -1.43
C GLY A 18 27.00 18.82 -2.18
N ALA A 19 26.64 19.77 -3.04
CA ALA A 19 27.57 20.59 -3.82
C ALA A 19 28.22 21.74 -3.01
N ALA A 20 28.32 21.64 -1.67
CA ALA A 20 28.78 22.75 -0.83
C ALA A 20 30.24 23.18 -1.06
N GLU A 21 31.11 22.27 -1.50
CA GLU A 21 32.46 22.65 -1.92
C GLU A 21 32.43 23.54 -3.16
N THR A 22 31.58 23.20 -4.14
CA THR A 22 31.34 23.99 -5.35
C THR A 22 30.79 25.37 -4.97
N VAL A 23 29.76 25.43 -4.12
CA VAL A 23 29.16 26.69 -3.67
C VAL A 23 30.19 27.60 -2.97
N LEU A 24 30.95 27.05 -2.02
CA LEU A 24 31.98 27.82 -1.30
C LEU A 24 33.14 28.24 -2.20
N GLU A 25 33.50 27.44 -3.19
CA GLU A 25 34.52 27.79 -4.18
C GLU A 25 34.05 28.93 -5.08
N LEU A 26 32.83 28.85 -5.63
CA LEU A 26 32.26 29.90 -6.47
C LEU A 26 32.04 31.21 -5.69
N LEU A 27 31.53 31.14 -4.46
CA LEU A 27 31.41 32.31 -3.56
C LEU A 27 32.78 32.97 -3.30
N SER A 28 33.82 32.15 -3.08
CA SER A 28 35.16 32.67 -2.85
C SER A 28 35.78 33.30 -4.10
N ILE A 29 35.49 32.77 -5.30
CA ILE A 29 36.09 33.23 -6.56
C ILE A 29 35.38 34.49 -7.07
N GLU A 30 34.06 34.46 -7.13
CA GLU A 30 33.26 35.49 -7.79
C GLU A 30 32.89 36.64 -6.85
N PHE A 31 32.64 36.34 -5.58
CA PHE A 31 32.17 37.32 -4.58
C PHE A 31 33.20 37.62 -3.49
N GLY A 32 34.30 36.86 -3.44
CA GLY A 32 35.34 37.01 -2.41
C GLY A 32 34.90 36.59 -1.01
N VAL A 33 33.76 35.89 -0.90
CA VAL A 33 33.17 35.41 0.36
C VAL A 33 33.86 34.11 0.75
N VAL A 34 34.61 34.12 1.85
CA VAL A 34 35.36 32.95 2.33
C VAL A 34 34.77 32.35 3.61
N ASP A 35 33.93 33.11 4.30
CA ASP A 35 33.12 32.66 5.44
C ASP A 35 31.64 33.03 5.20
N PRO A 36 30.68 32.11 5.42
CA PRO A 36 29.25 32.37 5.24
C PRO A 36 28.72 33.55 6.08
N GLY A 37 29.40 33.94 7.15
CA GLY A 37 29.07 35.15 7.92
C GLY A 37 29.37 36.46 7.18
N GLU A 38 30.05 36.42 6.04
CA GLU A 38 30.34 37.57 5.18
C GLU A 38 29.30 37.77 4.08
N LEU A 39 28.30 36.88 3.97
CA LEU A 39 27.25 36.97 2.95
C LEU A 39 26.44 38.26 3.11
N GLU A 40 26.38 39.04 2.03
CA GLU A 40 25.54 40.23 1.90
C GLU A 40 24.30 39.91 1.04
N ALA A 41 23.28 40.77 1.17
CA ALA A 41 22.08 40.72 0.33
C ALA A 41 22.46 40.83 -1.15
N GLY A 42 21.99 39.88 -1.97
CA GLY A 42 22.28 39.78 -3.40
C GLY A 42 23.37 38.78 -3.77
N ASP A 43 24.27 38.39 -2.85
CA ASP A 43 25.38 37.48 -3.17
C ASP A 43 24.89 36.10 -3.63
N LEU A 44 23.85 35.56 -2.99
CA LEU A 44 23.30 34.24 -3.34
C LEU A 44 22.43 34.26 -4.60
N PRO A 45 21.54 35.25 -4.82
CA PRO A 45 20.87 35.46 -6.10
C PRO A 45 21.84 35.58 -7.29
N ASP A 46 22.86 36.42 -7.17
CA ASP A 46 23.82 36.66 -8.25
C ASP A 46 24.64 35.38 -8.52
N LEU A 47 25.05 34.65 -7.48
CA LEU A 47 25.69 33.35 -7.63
C LEU A 47 24.82 32.36 -8.42
N LEU A 48 23.54 32.26 -8.07
CA LEU A 48 22.64 31.26 -8.65
C LEU A 48 22.16 31.61 -10.07
N LEU A 49 21.96 32.89 -10.36
CA LEU A 49 21.44 33.35 -11.66
C LEU A 49 22.55 33.67 -12.67
N ASP A 50 23.67 34.23 -12.23
CA ASP A 50 24.70 34.75 -13.14
C ASP A 50 25.94 33.86 -13.22
N VAL A 51 26.22 33.03 -12.22
CA VAL A 51 27.44 32.19 -12.15
C VAL A 51 27.14 30.71 -12.36
N CYS A 52 26.17 30.15 -11.64
CA CYS A 52 25.87 28.72 -11.67
C CYS A 52 25.47 28.19 -13.07
N PRO A 53 24.70 28.90 -13.91
CA PRO A 53 24.32 28.39 -15.23
C PRO A 53 25.51 28.17 -16.18
N ASP A 54 26.61 28.91 -15.99
CA ASP A 54 27.81 28.81 -16.82
C ASP A 54 28.85 27.84 -16.23
N GLU A 55 28.91 27.70 -14.90
CA GLU A 55 29.95 26.93 -14.20
C GLU A 55 29.49 25.57 -13.65
N VAL A 56 28.18 25.30 -13.61
CA VAL A 56 27.59 24.06 -13.07
C VAL A 56 26.69 23.39 -14.10
N ASP A 57 26.80 22.06 -14.21
CA ASP A 57 25.92 21.25 -15.06
C ASP A 57 24.44 21.39 -14.62
N PRO A 58 23.48 21.64 -15.53
CA PRO A 58 22.06 21.76 -15.21
C PRO A 58 21.51 20.66 -14.30
N GLU A 59 21.96 19.40 -14.46
CA GLU A 59 21.52 18.27 -13.63
C GLU A 59 21.97 18.40 -12.15
N ARG A 60 22.99 19.22 -11.87
CA ARG A 60 23.56 19.44 -10.52
C ARG A 60 23.10 20.73 -9.86
N ILE A 61 22.28 21.52 -10.54
CA ILE A 61 21.70 22.77 -10.01
C ILE A 61 20.83 22.51 -8.76
N PRO A 62 20.01 21.44 -8.68
CA PRO A 62 19.29 21.11 -7.45
C PRO A 62 20.22 20.88 -6.25
N ASP A 63 21.34 20.18 -6.45
CA ASP A 63 22.34 19.93 -5.39
C ASP A 63 23.01 21.22 -4.90
N VAL A 64 23.21 22.18 -5.81
CA VAL A 64 23.77 23.51 -5.49
C VAL A 64 22.79 24.31 -4.65
N LEU A 65 21.50 24.31 -4.99
CA LEU A 65 20.46 24.98 -4.20
C LEU A 65 20.35 24.38 -2.80
N LEU A 66 20.30 23.05 -2.69
CA LEU A 66 20.30 22.37 -1.39
C LEU A 66 21.55 22.69 -0.57
N ALA A 67 22.71 22.77 -1.20
CA ALA A 67 23.95 23.17 -0.55
C ALA A 67 23.94 24.62 -0.06
N VAL A 68 23.32 25.56 -0.79
CA VAL A 68 23.14 26.95 -0.36
C VAL A 68 22.25 27.02 0.90
N TYR A 69 21.11 26.32 0.90
CA TYR A 69 20.25 26.26 2.09
C TYR A 69 20.96 25.64 3.29
N GLY A 70 21.68 24.54 3.06
CA GLY A 70 22.51 23.92 4.09
C GLY A 70 23.54 24.92 4.63
N LEU A 71 24.18 25.72 3.77
CA LEU A 71 25.19 26.70 4.15
C LEU A 71 24.62 27.79 5.08
N LEU A 72 23.40 28.25 4.82
CA LEU A 72 22.70 29.22 5.66
C LEU A 72 22.35 28.63 7.03
N ASP A 73 21.83 27.40 7.06
CA ASP A 73 21.54 26.68 8.31
C ASP A 73 22.84 26.47 9.12
N PHE A 74 23.93 26.04 8.47
CA PHE A 74 25.26 25.94 9.07
C PHE A 74 25.74 27.27 9.66
N ALA A 75 25.53 28.37 8.95
CA ALA A 75 25.94 29.69 9.38
C ALA A 75 25.17 30.16 10.62
N VAL A 76 23.88 29.81 10.74
CA VAL A 76 23.07 30.07 11.94
C VAL A 76 23.54 29.20 13.12
N ASP A 77 23.65 27.89 12.91
CA ASP A 77 24.00 26.93 13.96
C ASP A 77 25.39 27.17 14.55
N THR A 78 26.31 27.68 13.73
CA THR A 78 27.66 28.05 14.16
C THR A 78 27.79 29.49 14.65
N GLY A 79 26.68 30.25 14.68
CA GLY A 79 26.62 31.62 15.17
C GLY A 79 27.33 32.65 14.28
N ARG A 80 27.54 32.32 12.99
CA ARG A 80 28.12 33.22 11.97
C ARG A 80 27.09 34.20 11.43
N LEU A 81 25.83 33.77 11.30
CA LEU A 81 24.68 34.60 10.97
C LEU A 81 23.66 34.58 12.10
N THR A 82 22.92 35.68 12.27
CA THR A 82 21.69 35.66 13.08
C THR A 82 20.55 35.02 12.28
N SER A 83 19.54 34.48 12.98
CA SER A 83 18.35 33.93 12.32
C SER A 83 17.63 34.95 11.44
N GLU A 84 17.64 36.24 11.81
CA GLU A 84 17.05 37.32 10.98
C GLU A 84 17.82 37.54 9.67
N GLN A 85 19.16 37.52 9.72
CA GLN A 85 20.00 37.65 8.51
C GLN A 85 19.86 36.44 7.59
N ALA A 86 19.87 35.22 8.16
CA ALA A 86 19.72 34.00 7.38
C ALA A 86 18.32 33.90 6.75
N LEU A 87 17.27 34.36 7.44
CA LEU A 87 15.92 34.38 6.88
C LEU A 87 15.78 35.39 5.73
N GLY A 88 16.44 36.54 5.81
CA GLY A 88 16.53 37.48 4.69
C GLY A 88 17.24 36.88 3.47
N LEU A 89 18.43 36.29 3.68
CA LEU A 89 19.19 35.64 2.61
C LEU A 89 18.46 34.41 2.03
N ARG A 90 17.72 33.66 2.86
CA ARG A 90 16.89 32.53 2.40
C ARG A 90 15.75 33.02 1.51
N GLY A 91 15.08 34.11 1.89
CA GLY A 91 14.03 34.72 1.07
C GLY A 91 14.55 35.13 -0.31
N GLU A 92 15.77 35.69 -0.39
CA GLU A 92 16.41 36.02 -1.66
C GLU A 92 16.70 34.77 -2.52
N VAL A 93 17.13 33.66 -1.91
CA VAL A 93 17.33 32.38 -2.61
C VAL A 93 15.99 31.80 -3.09
N ASP A 94 14.95 31.86 -2.25
CA ASP A 94 13.61 31.36 -2.58
C ASP A 94 12.99 32.14 -3.75
N GLU A 95 13.25 33.45 -3.87
CA GLU A 95 12.80 34.27 -5.00
C GLU A 95 13.40 33.80 -6.35
N VAL A 96 14.66 33.35 -6.35
CA VAL A 96 15.36 32.98 -7.58
C VAL A 96 15.35 31.48 -7.87
N ALA A 97 15.18 30.63 -6.85
CA ALA A 97 15.23 29.17 -6.98
C ALA A 97 14.32 28.60 -8.09
N PRO A 98 13.07 29.07 -8.27
CA PRO A 98 12.23 28.63 -9.39
C PRO A 98 12.83 28.97 -10.75
N THR A 99 13.45 30.14 -10.89
CA THR A 99 14.10 30.57 -12.14
C THR A 99 15.34 29.71 -12.43
N VAL A 100 16.11 29.40 -11.38
CA VAL A 100 17.32 28.59 -11.45
C VAL A 100 17.01 27.13 -11.81
N LEU A 101 15.95 26.56 -11.23
CA LEU A 101 15.49 25.19 -11.53
C LEU A 101 14.84 25.07 -12.92
N THR A 102 14.23 26.14 -13.42
CA THR A 102 13.59 26.15 -14.75
C THR A 102 14.54 26.52 -15.88
N ALA A 103 15.65 27.21 -15.61
CA ALA A 103 16.65 27.54 -16.63
C ALA A 103 17.39 26.32 -17.22
N GLY A 104 17.43 25.19 -16.49
CA GLY A 104 17.90 23.88 -16.99
C GLY A 104 16.83 23.06 -17.72
N ALA A 105 15.56 23.49 -17.65
CA ALA A 105 14.39 22.78 -18.15
C ALA A 105 13.77 23.52 -19.35
N ASP A 106 14.57 23.74 -20.41
CA ASP A 106 14.04 24.10 -21.73
C ASP A 106 13.39 22.86 -22.37
N ASP A 107 12.24 22.44 -21.82
CA ASP A 107 11.11 21.76 -22.50
C ASP A 107 10.09 21.24 -21.46
N ALA A 108 9.33 22.12 -20.80
CA ALA A 108 7.95 21.82 -20.38
C ALA A 108 7.24 23.08 -19.85
N GLU A 109 6.39 23.60 -20.72
CA GLU A 109 5.34 24.59 -20.48
C GLU A 109 4.55 24.49 -19.15
N LEU A 110 4.15 25.68 -18.64
CA LEU A 110 3.13 25.99 -17.60
C LEU A 110 3.52 25.58 -16.16
N PHE A 111 3.54 26.47 -15.15
CA PHE A 111 2.46 27.36 -14.70
C PHE A 111 3.01 28.61 -13.97
N ALA A 112 2.37 29.75 -14.16
CA ALA A 112 2.52 30.91 -13.29
C ALA A 112 1.65 30.74 -12.04
N VAL A 113 2.20 30.91 -10.85
CA VAL A 113 1.42 31.15 -9.62
C VAL A 113 2.12 32.23 -8.79
N ASP A 114 1.42 33.35 -8.65
CA ASP A 114 1.70 34.48 -7.77
C ASP A 114 0.53 34.47 -6.77
N ASP A 115 0.76 34.04 -5.53
CA ASP A 115 0.01 34.42 -4.33
C ASP A 115 0.59 33.71 -3.07
N GLU A 116 0.72 34.46 -1.98
CA GLU A 116 1.16 33.99 -0.65
C GLU A 116 0.31 32.80 -0.17
N LEU A 117 0.99 31.71 0.20
CA LEU A 117 0.36 30.51 0.75
C LEU A 117 -0.33 30.82 2.08
N THR A 118 -1.61 30.49 2.16
CA THR A 118 -2.47 30.61 3.33
C THR A 118 -2.10 29.57 4.41
N GLU A 119 -2.53 29.77 5.66
CA GLU A 119 -2.39 28.78 6.75
C GLU A 119 -2.95 27.39 6.39
N ALA A 120 -3.92 27.32 5.47
CA ALA A 120 -4.45 26.06 4.95
C ALA A 120 -3.53 25.38 3.94
N GLU A 121 -2.73 26.15 3.19
CA GLU A 121 -1.72 25.62 2.28
C GLU A 121 -0.44 25.23 3.04
N LEU A 122 -0.08 25.95 4.11
CA LEU A 122 0.94 25.50 5.08
C LEU A 122 0.54 24.19 5.78
N ALA A 123 -0.74 24.02 6.13
CA ALA A 123 -1.25 22.75 6.66
C ALA A 123 -1.29 21.63 5.60
N ALA A 124 -1.33 21.97 4.30
CA ALA A 124 -1.21 21.00 3.21
C ALA A 124 0.26 20.61 2.95
N LEU A 125 1.21 21.51 3.23
CA LEU A 125 2.65 21.23 3.22
C LEU A 125 3.10 20.40 4.44
N ASP A 126 2.49 20.61 5.61
CA ASP A 126 2.65 19.76 6.81
C ASP A 126 2.01 18.36 6.61
N GLY A 127 1.22 18.19 5.54
CA GLY A 127 0.67 16.91 5.08
C GLY A 127 1.40 16.33 3.87
N MET A 128 2.56 16.87 3.48
CA MET A 128 3.49 16.22 2.54
C MET A 128 4.45 15.30 3.30
N ASP A 129 3.91 14.42 4.14
CA ASP A 129 4.52 13.10 4.21
C ASP A 129 4.32 12.53 2.80
N ASP A 130 5.38 12.06 2.14
CA ASP A 130 5.25 11.17 0.98
C ASP A 130 4.64 9.84 1.46
N GLU A 131 3.43 9.86 2.03
CA GLU A 131 2.62 8.66 2.23
C GLU A 131 2.39 8.08 0.84
N LEU A 132 3.04 6.96 0.57
CA LEU A 132 2.85 6.20 -0.66
C LEU A 132 1.35 5.95 -0.86
N ASP A 133 0.73 6.62 -1.84
CA ASP A 133 -0.66 6.35 -2.19
C ASP A 133 -0.74 4.93 -2.80
N LEU A 134 -1.02 3.95 -1.95
CA LEU A 134 -1.11 2.54 -2.32
C LEU A 134 -2.19 2.30 -3.37
N ARG A 135 -3.22 3.15 -3.41
CA ARG A 135 -4.28 3.03 -4.41
C ARG A 135 -3.76 3.39 -5.79
N GLU A 136 -3.01 4.48 -5.90
CA GLU A 136 -2.40 4.89 -7.17
C GLU A 136 -1.28 3.91 -7.59
N VAL A 137 -0.35 3.61 -6.68
CA VAL A 137 0.81 2.74 -6.95
C VAL A 137 0.39 1.35 -7.43
N PHE A 138 -0.63 0.75 -6.84
CA PHE A 138 -1.08 -0.61 -7.17
C PHE A 138 -2.34 -0.65 -8.06
N GLY A 139 -2.88 0.51 -8.47
CA GLY A 139 -4.11 0.60 -9.26
C GLY A 139 -5.31 -0.03 -8.57
N LEU A 140 -5.43 0.13 -7.25
CA LEU A 140 -6.46 -0.54 -6.45
C LEU A 140 -7.86 0.05 -6.76
N PRO A 141 -8.92 -0.78 -6.71
CA PRO A 141 -10.28 -0.28 -6.76
C PRO A 141 -10.57 0.59 -5.54
N GLY A 142 -11.60 1.44 -5.62
CA GLY A 142 -12.01 2.28 -4.48
C GLY A 142 -12.57 1.48 -3.29
N ARG A 143 -12.80 0.17 -3.45
CA ARG A 143 -13.30 -0.73 -2.42
C ARG A 143 -12.71 -2.13 -2.61
N LEU A 144 -12.28 -2.75 -1.52
CA LEU A 144 -11.85 -4.15 -1.47
C LEU A 144 -12.82 -5.00 -0.65
N PRO A 145 -12.77 -6.33 -0.80
CA PRO A 145 -13.66 -7.24 -0.10
C PRO A 145 -13.53 -7.11 1.43
N PRO A 146 -14.62 -7.37 2.19
CA PRO A 146 -14.61 -7.28 3.64
C PRO A 146 -13.54 -8.17 4.29
N LEU A 147 -13.05 -7.74 5.44
CA LEU A 147 -12.03 -8.41 6.23
C LEU A 147 -12.55 -8.75 7.63
N ARG A 148 -12.16 -9.91 8.15
CA ARG A 148 -12.26 -10.21 9.57
C ARG A 148 -10.93 -9.93 10.25
N LEU A 149 -10.93 -9.02 11.23
CA LEU A 149 -9.79 -8.78 12.12
C LEU A 149 -10.15 -9.17 13.56
N PRO A 150 -9.19 -9.71 14.33
CA PRO A 150 -9.30 -9.80 15.79
C PRO A 150 -9.50 -8.43 16.43
N GLY A 151 -9.99 -8.43 17.67
CA GLY A 151 -10.07 -7.19 18.44
C GLY A 151 -8.68 -6.63 18.76
N GLU A 152 -8.61 -5.30 18.94
CA GLU A 152 -7.38 -4.55 19.25
C GLU A 152 -6.53 -5.20 20.37
N HIS A 153 -7.16 -5.62 21.47
CA HIS A 153 -6.47 -6.29 22.57
C HIS A 153 -5.77 -7.60 22.16
N GLU A 154 -6.37 -8.37 21.23
CA GLU A 154 -5.76 -9.61 20.73
C GLU A 154 -4.59 -9.30 19.78
N LEU A 155 -4.73 -8.27 18.95
CA LEU A 155 -3.66 -7.77 18.07
C LEU A 155 -2.47 -7.24 18.90
N ALA A 156 -2.72 -6.42 19.90
CA ALA A 156 -1.70 -5.88 20.80
C ALA A 156 -1.01 -7.00 21.61
N ARG A 157 -1.74 -8.06 21.98
CA ARG A 157 -1.11 -9.25 22.59
C ARG A 157 -0.19 -9.96 21.60
N ALA A 158 -0.58 -10.08 20.33
CA ALA A 158 0.28 -10.67 19.30
C ALA A 158 1.54 -9.80 19.08
N ALA A 159 1.40 -8.48 19.02
CA ALA A 159 2.52 -7.54 18.91
C ALA A 159 3.51 -7.70 20.07
N ARG A 160 3.04 -7.74 21.32
CA ARG A 160 3.87 -7.99 22.52
C ARG A 160 4.60 -9.33 22.51
N SER A 161 4.11 -10.30 21.73
CA SER A 161 4.74 -11.62 21.61
C SER A 161 5.87 -11.69 20.58
N SER A 162 6.17 -10.58 19.88
CA SER A 162 7.21 -10.49 18.84
C SER A 162 8.60 -10.89 19.31
N PRO A 163 9.18 -12.01 18.80
CA PRO A 163 10.56 -12.38 19.08
C PRO A 163 11.62 -11.37 18.63
N LEU A 164 11.33 -10.57 17.60
CA LEU A 164 12.24 -9.53 17.11
C LEU A 164 12.28 -8.34 18.08
N LEU A 165 11.12 -7.83 18.51
CA LEU A 165 11.06 -6.73 19.47
C LEU A 165 11.65 -7.12 20.83
N ASP A 166 11.47 -8.37 21.30
CA ASP A 166 12.14 -8.84 22.52
C ASP A 166 13.68 -8.84 22.36
N ARG A 167 14.20 -9.20 21.18
CA ARG A 167 15.65 -9.14 20.92
C ARG A 167 16.16 -7.70 20.86
N ALA A 168 15.46 -6.79 20.20
CA ALA A 168 15.80 -5.36 20.17
C ALA A 168 15.82 -4.78 21.59
N ARG A 169 14.81 -5.08 22.39
CA ARG A 169 14.74 -4.70 23.81
C ARG A 169 15.91 -5.25 24.64
N ARG A 170 16.29 -6.52 24.42
CA ARG A 170 17.44 -7.13 25.08
C ARG A 170 18.76 -6.50 24.65
N PHE A 171 18.87 -6.07 23.39
CA PHE A 171 20.02 -5.33 22.90
C PHE A 171 20.11 -3.94 23.54
N ALA A 172 19.02 -3.19 23.58
CA ALA A 172 18.98 -1.92 24.29
C ALA A 172 19.33 -2.07 25.78
N ALA A 173 18.76 -3.07 26.47
CA ALA A 173 19.15 -3.37 27.84
C ALA A 173 20.64 -3.74 28.01
N TRP A 174 21.28 -4.30 26.99
CA TRP A 174 22.73 -4.55 26.99
C TRP A 174 23.55 -3.26 26.81
N VAL A 175 23.04 -2.31 26.01
CA VAL A 175 23.60 -0.97 25.87
C VAL A 175 23.57 -0.23 27.22
N GLY A 176 22.42 -0.18 27.89
CA GLY A 176 22.26 0.43 29.22
C GLY A 176 22.29 1.96 29.20
N GLU A 177 22.67 2.59 30.31
CA GLU A 177 22.57 4.06 30.53
C GLU A 177 23.51 4.93 29.66
N GLY A 178 24.35 4.32 28.82
CA GLY A 178 25.30 5.04 27.96
C GLY A 178 26.57 4.24 27.68
N ARG A 179 26.86 4.00 26.40
CA ARG A 179 28.12 3.43 25.90
C ARG A 179 28.78 4.37 24.92
N GLU A 180 30.10 4.51 25.02
CA GLU A 180 30.90 5.33 24.09
C GLU A 180 30.93 4.69 22.70
N LEU A 181 30.77 5.51 21.67
CA LEU A 181 30.86 5.12 20.26
C LEU A 181 32.30 5.28 19.76
N ALA A 182 32.64 4.50 18.74
CA ALA A 182 33.88 4.65 18.01
C ALA A 182 33.80 5.83 17.01
N ASP A 183 34.96 6.24 16.47
CA ASP A 183 35.04 7.19 15.37
C ASP A 183 34.26 6.64 14.16
N GLY A 184 33.02 7.09 13.96
CA GLY A 184 32.10 6.57 12.96
C GLY A 184 30.66 6.37 13.42
N GLY A 185 30.40 6.44 14.74
CA GLY A 185 29.04 6.29 15.30
C GLY A 185 28.65 4.85 15.64
N ASP A 186 29.53 3.88 15.35
CA ASP A 186 29.30 2.46 15.68
C ASP A 186 29.76 2.10 17.10
N LEU A 187 29.24 0.98 17.62
CA LEU A 187 29.84 0.33 18.79
C LEU A 187 31.32 -0.04 18.51
N PRO A 188 32.22 0.16 19.49
CA PRO A 188 33.57 -0.37 19.40
C PRO A 188 33.56 -1.87 19.07
N ALA A 189 34.48 -2.34 18.22
CA ALA A 189 34.46 -3.71 17.71
C ALA A 189 34.44 -4.80 18.82
N ASP A 190 35.12 -4.54 19.95
CA ASP A 190 35.10 -5.44 21.11
C ASP A 190 33.73 -5.49 21.79
N ASP A 191 33.04 -4.35 21.85
CA ASP A 191 31.69 -4.20 22.41
C ASP A 191 30.65 -4.83 21.47
N ALA A 192 30.74 -4.58 20.15
CA ALA A 192 29.89 -5.23 19.16
C ALA A 192 30.03 -6.76 19.20
N ALA A 193 31.26 -7.28 19.29
CA ALA A 193 31.51 -8.71 19.42
C ALA A 193 30.97 -9.30 20.74
N ALA A 194 31.03 -8.53 21.83
CA ALA A 194 30.47 -8.93 23.12
C ALA A 194 28.93 -8.96 23.07
N ALA A 195 28.29 -7.91 22.52
CA ALA A 195 26.85 -7.82 22.36
C ALA A 195 26.30 -8.98 21.51
N ALA A 196 26.88 -9.20 20.32
CA ALA A 196 26.48 -10.28 19.42
C ALA A 196 26.55 -11.64 20.13
N LYS A 197 27.64 -11.90 20.86
CA LYS A 197 27.82 -13.14 21.61
C LYS A 197 26.81 -13.30 22.75
N ASP A 198 26.54 -12.25 23.52
CA ASP A 198 25.63 -12.30 24.68
C ASP A 198 24.17 -12.44 24.24
N LEU A 199 23.81 -11.85 23.09
CA LEU A 199 22.48 -11.97 22.48
C LEU A 199 22.31 -13.28 21.71
N GLY A 200 23.41 -13.90 21.28
CA GLY A 200 23.40 -15.12 20.47
C GLY A 200 23.08 -14.87 19.00
N VAL A 201 23.48 -13.71 18.48
CA VAL A 201 23.27 -13.26 17.10
C VAL A 201 24.61 -13.04 16.40
N ASP A 202 24.62 -12.91 15.08
CA ASP A 202 25.81 -12.47 14.35
C ASP A 202 25.89 -10.92 14.27
N LEU A 203 26.98 -10.39 13.68
CA LEU A 203 27.18 -8.95 13.57
C LEU A 203 26.20 -8.28 12.59
N ALA A 204 25.73 -8.99 11.56
CA ALA A 204 24.75 -8.47 10.63
C ALA A 204 23.38 -8.37 11.30
N GLU A 205 22.99 -9.38 12.07
CA GLU A 205 21.81 -9.34 12.92
C GLU A 205 21.91 -8.26 14.01
N LEU A 206 23.11 -8.01 14.57
CA LEU A 206 23.30 -6.92 15.52
C LEU A 206 23.08 -5.54 14.88
N ALA A 207 23.56 -5.33 13.65
CA ALA A 207 23.30 -4.10 12.90
C ALA A 207 21.80 -3.89 12.65
N GLN A 208 21.06 -4.96 12.34
CA GLN A 208 19.60 -4.89 12.20
C GLN A 208 18.89 -4.53 13.52
N LEU A 209 19.38 -5.03 14.66
CA LEU A 209 18.84 -4.68 15.98
C LEU A 209 19.18 -3.24 16.39
N TRP A 210 20.29 -2.69 15.88
CA TRP A 210 20.66 -1.29 16.07
C TRP A 210 19.65 -0.38 15.37
N ASP A 211 19.51 -0.54 14.05
CA ASP A 211 18.61 0.29 13.24
C ASP A 211 17.17 0.18 13.74
N LEU A 212 16.71 -1.05 14.01
CA LEU A 212 15.38 -1.26 14.56
C LEU A 212 15.22 -0.63 15.95
N GLY A 213 16.26 -0.72 16.80
CA GLY A 213 16.23 -0.18 18.15
C GLY A 213 16.15 1.34 18.17
N GLU A 214 16.83 2.01 17.24
CA GLU A 214 16.71 3.45 17.02
C GLU A 214 15.31 3.82 16.51
N GLU A 215 14.82 3.12 15.48
CA GLU A 215 13.54 3.40 14.85
C GLU A 215 12.35 3.25 15.80
N VAL A 216 12.33 2.21 16.65
CA VAL A 216 11.26 2.01 17.63
C VAL A 216 11.49 2.77 18.94
N GLY A 217 12.54 3.60 19.00
CA GLY A 217 12.85 4.44 20.15
C GLY A 217 13.35 3.70 21.38
N PHE A 218 13.90 2.49 21.23
CA PHE A 218 14.58 1.76 22.32
C PHE A 218 16.04 2.21 22.52
N LEU A 219 16.65 2.80 21.49
CA LEU A 219 17.99 3.36 21.51
C LEU A 219 17.92 4.84 21.16
N GLU A 220 18.65 5.65 21.91
CA GLU A 220 18.96 7.03 21.56
C GLU A 220 20.44 7.08 21.17
N VAL A 221 20.70 7.33 19.88
CA VAL A 221 22.06 7.41 19.32
C VAL A 221 22.49 8.88 19.28
N GLY A 222 23.37 9.25 20.20
CA GLY A 222 24.01 10.56 20.22
C GLY A 222 25.32 10.59 19.42
N VAL A 223 25.97 11.76 19.41
CA VAL A 223 27.22 11.98 18.65
C VAL A 223 28.38 11.06 19.10
N ASP A 224 28.55 10.91 20.42
CA ASP A 224 29.67 10.19 21.02
C ASP A 224 29.23 8.98 21.85
N ALA A 225 27.92 8.78 22.05
CA ALA A 225 27.39 7.75 22.92
C ALA A 225 26.01 7.27 22.48
N VAL A 226 25.72 6.01 22.75
CA VAL A 226 24.38 5.42 22.61
C VAL A 226 23.85 5.03 23.98
N ALA A 227 22.56 5.27 24.23
CA ALA A 227 21.90 4.88 25.47
C ALA A 227 20.58 4.15 25.17
N ALA A 228 20.21 3.25 26.08
CA ALA A 228 18.85 2.74 26.16
C ALA A 228 17.92 3.82 26.69
N THR A 229 16.73 3.90 26.10
CA THR A 229 15.69 4.84 26.49
C THR A 229 14.78 4.27 27.59
N GLU A 230 13.86 5.09 28.13
CA GLU A 230 12.93 4.64 29.17
C GLU A 230 11.85 3.68 28.62
N GLU A 231 11.63 3.71 27.30
CA GLU A 231 10.67 2.93 26.52
C GLU A 231 10.98 1.43 26.58
N VAL A 232 12.25 1.06 26.79
CA VAL A 232 12.73 -0.35 26.89
C VAL A 232 12.02 -1.13 28.00
N GLU A 233 11.68 -0.48 29.11
CA GLU A 233 10.93 -1.08 30.22
C GLU A 233 9.41 -0.83 30.10
N GLY A 234 9.00 0.29 29.50
CA GLY A 234 7.61 0.74 29.45
C GLY A 234 6.73 0.07 28.38
N TRP A 235 7.29 -0.37 27.25
CA TRP A 235 6.48 -0.79 26.10
C TRP A 235 5.58 -2.01 26.36
N VAL A 236 5.95 -2.90 27.29
CA VAL A 236 5.14 -4.09 27.59
C VAL A 236 3.90 -3.72 28.41
N GLU A 237 4.00 -2.67 29.23
CA GLU A 237 2.95 -2.22 30.15
C GLU A 237 2.15 -1.03 29.62
N THR A 238 2.52 -0.46 28.46
CA THR A 238 1.75 0.58 27.80
C THR A 238 0.43 0.03 27.25
N ASP A 239 -0.49 0.93 26.92
CA ASP A 239 -1.80 0.56 26.40
C ASP A 239 -1.72 -0.13 25.02
N ASP A 240 -2.85 -0.70 24.59
CA ASP A 240 -2.89 -1.55 23.40
C ASP A 240 -2.65 -0.76 22.10
N ASP A 241 -3.02 0.52 22.07
CA ASP A 241 -2.86 1.41 20.91
C ASP A 241 -1.38 1.76 20.69
N ASP A 242 -0.71 2.23 21.76
CA ASP A 242 0.73 2.53 21.74
C ASP A 242 1.57 1.31 21.33
N VAL A 243 1.20 0.11 21.79
CA VAL A 243 1.87 -1.14 21.41
C VAL A 243 1.72 -1.44 19.92
N LEU A 244 0.53 -1.22 19.37
CA LEU A 244 0.28 -1.43 17.95
C LEU A 244 1.02 -0.40 17.10
N GLN A 245 1.06 0.87 17.52
CA GLN A 245 1.79 1.92 16.84
C GLN A 245 3.30 1.63 16.80
N LEU A 246 3.91 1.26 17.93
CA LEU A 246 5.32 0.87 17.99
C LEU A 246 5.61 -0.33 17.09
N TRP A 247 4.74 -1.34 17.11
CA TRP A 247 4.88 -2.50 16.23
C TRP A 247 4.78 -2.13 14.74
N GLN A 248 3.95 -1.15 14.39
CA GLN A 248 3.84 -0.65 13.01
C GLN A 248 5.10 0.11 12.58
N PHE A 249 5.74 0.90 13.45
CA PHE A 249 7.05 1.49 13.15
C PHE A 249 8.11 0.40 12.89
N ALA A 250 8.10 -0.66 13.70
CA ALA A 250 8.97 -1.80 13.45
C ALA A 250 8.70 -2.47 12.09
N LEU A 251 7.42 -2.61 11.70
CA LEU A 251 7.05 -3.14 10.39
C LEU A 251 7.55 -2.24 9.25
N ALA A 252 7.30 -0.94 9.34
CA ALA A 252 7.75 0.05 8.36
C ALA A 252 9.28 0.03 8.21
N SER A 253 10.01 -0.01 9.33
CA SER A 253 11.46 -0.18 9.39
C SER A 253 11.92 -1.41 8.60
N LEU A 254 11.30 -2.57 8.84
CA LEU A 254 11.69 -3.79 8.17
C LEU A 254 11.43 -3.75 6.66
N LEU A 255 10.28 -3.19 6.26
CA LEU A 255 9.90 -3.10 4.86
C LEU A 255 10.73 -2.09 4.07
N GLY A 256 11.11 -0.97 4.70
CA GLY A 256 11.83 0.12 4.05
C GLY A 256 13.36 0.06 4.19
N ARG A 257 13.88 -0.43 5.32
CA ARG A 257 15.31 -0.31 5.65
C ARG A 257 16.04 -1.65 5.78
N SER A 258 15.37 -2.74 6.14
CA SER A 258 16.08 -3.98 6.51
C SER A 258 17.01 -4.53 5.42
N LEU A 259 16.59 -4.52 4.15
CA LEU A 259 17.45 -4.96 3.03
C LEU A 259 18.49 -3.89 2.64
N LEU A 260 18.22 -2.61 2.86
CA LEU A 260 19.19 -1.53 2.66
C LEU A 260 20.33 -1.62 3.68
N THR A 261 20.03 -1.93 4.94
CA THR A 261 21.05 -2.20 5.96
C THR A 261 21.96 -3.35 5.53
N ASP A 262 21.41 -4.45 4.97
CA ASP A 262 22.24 -5.54 4.46
C ASP A 262 23.11 -5.11 3.26
N GLN A 263 22.58 -4.22 2.41
CA GLN A 263 23.28 -3.62 1.27
C GLN A 263 24.46 -2.74 1.70
N GLU A 264 24.25 -1.90 2.70
CA GLU A 264 25.25 -1.04 3.31
C GLU A 264 26.37 -1.87 3.94
N GLN A 265 26.03 -2.93 4.70
CA GLN A 265 26.99 -3.86 5.30
C GLN A 265 27.79 -4.66 4.26
N ALA A 266 27.16 -5.02 3.13
CA ALA A 266 27.83 -5.69 2.02
C ALA A 266 28.73 -4.74 1.19
N ALA A 267 28.53 -3.42 1.32
CA ALA A 267 29.11 -2.40 0.45
C ALA A 267 28.91 -2.69 -1.05
N ASP A 268 27.72 -3.21 -1.42
CA ASP A 268 27.34 -3.55 -2.79
C ASP A 268 26.07 -2.79 -3.20
N SER A 269 26.23 -1.70 -3.95
CA SER A 269 25.13 -0.85 -4.42
C SER A 269 24.65 -1.18 -5.83
N ARG A 270 24.88 -2.40 -6.33
CA ARG A 270 24.46 -2.79 -7.69
C ARG A 270 22.97 -3.09 -7.79
N LEU A 271 22.36 -3.57 -6.72
CA LEU A 271 20.91 -3.81 -6.62
C LEU A 271 20.28 -2.67 -5.82
N GLU A 272 18.99 -2.43 -6.02
CA GLU A 272 18.25 -1.36 -5.36
C GLU A 272 17.08 -1.91 -4.53
N PHE A 273 17.25 -2.02 -3.21
CA PHE A 273 16.23 -2.67 -2.36
C PHE A 273 15.16 -1.75 -1.77
N SER A 274 15.18 -0.43 -2.04
CA SER A 274 14.18 0.52 -1.48
C SER A 274 12.73 0.12 -1.75
N ALA A 275 12.44 -0.44 -2.93
CA ALA A 275 11.09 -0.87 -3.32
C ALA A 275 10.75 -2.32 -2.93
N ALA A 276 11.66 -3.07 -2.29
CA ALA A 276 11.44 -4.49 -1.97
C ALA A 276 10.25 -4.71 -1.02
N GLY A 277 10.00 -3.75 -0.11
CA GLY A 277 8.87 -3.76 0.82
C GLY A 277 7.50 -3.79 0.14
N LEU A 278 7.38 -3.31 -1.10
CA LEU A 278 6.13 -3.33 -1.88
C LEU A 278 5.62 -4.75 -2.15
N SER A 279 6.49 -5.77 -2.07
CA SER A 279 6.08 -7.18 -2.15
C SER A 279 5.10 -7.59 -1.03
N PHE A 280 5.06 -6.86 0.09
CA PHE A 280 4.15 -7.11 1.19
C PHE A 280 2.67 -6.82 0.82
N MET A 281 2.43 -5.85 -0.07
CA MET A 281 1.09 -5.58 -0.61
C MET A 281 0.52 -6.78 -1.36
N ALA A 282 1.36 -7.49 -2.13
CA ALA A 282 0.91 -8.66 -2.85
C ALA A 282 0.40 -9.76 -1.90
N LEU A 283 0.92 -9.86 -0.66
CA LEU A 283 0.38 -10.77 0.37
C LEU A 283 -1.00 -10.32 0.86
N PHE A 284 -1.18 -9.01 1.06
CA PHE A 284 -2.49 -8.45 1.43
C PHE A 284 -3.58 -8.76 0.40
N LEU A 285 -3.23 -8.67 -0.89
CA LEU A 285 -4.12 -9.01 -2.00
C LEU A 285 -4.34 -10.53 -2.14
N ALA A 286 -3.33 -11.34 -1.81
CA ALA A 286 -3.43 -12.80 -1.79
C ALA A 286 -4.34 -13.34 -0.66
N ARG A 287 -4.56 -12.55 0.41
CA ARG A 287 -5.41 -12.90 1.56
C ARG A 287 -5.02 -14.25 2.18
N GLU A 288 -5.99 -15.09 2.54
CA GLU A 288 -5.82 -16.36 3.25
C GLU A 288 -5.04 -17.40 2.45
N VAL A 289 -5.01 -17.26 1.11
CA VAL A 289 -4.25 -18.16 0.23
C VAL A 289 -2.75 -18.02 0.50
N GLY A 290 -2.29 -16.79 0.73
CA GLY A 290 -0.87 -16.45 0.78
C GLY A 290 -0.19 -16.50 -0.59
N MET A 291 1.14 -16.38 -0.59
CA MET A 291 1.95 -16.53 -1.80
C MET A 291 3.12 -17.50 -1.60
N PRO A 292 3.49 -18.24 -2.64
CA PRO A 292 4.75 -18.98 -2.65
C PRO A 292 5.96 -18.07 -2.44
N SER A 293 6.93 -18.49 -1.63
CA SER A 293 8.18 -17.76 -1.39
C SER A 293 8.95 -17.47 -2.69
N ALA A 294 8.84 -18.34 -3.70
CA ALA A 294 9.42 -18.12 -5.02
C ALA A 294 8.78 -16.94 -5.78
N GLU A 295 7.47 -16.71 -5.62
CA GLU A 295 6.78 -15.56 -6.22
C GLU A 295 7.17 -14.27 -5.51
N LEU A 296 7.28 -14.30 -4.19
CA LEU A 296 7.82 -13.18 -3.40
C LEU A 296 9.27 -12.83 -3.78
N SER A 297 10.12 -13.84 -3.96
CA SER A 297 11.48 -13.66 -4.47
C SER A 297 11.48 -13.02 -5.86
N ALA A 298 10.56 -13.41 -6.74
CA ALA A 298 10.42 -12.79 -8.06
C ALA A 298 10.01 -11.30 -7.97
N LEU A 299 9.07 -10.94 -7.10
CA LEU A 299 8.65 -9.54 -6.89
C LEU A 299 9.79 -8.69 -6.33
N VAL A 300 10.48 -9.17 -5.30
CA VAL A 300 11.63 -8.45 -4.71
C VAL A 300 12.75 -8.31 -5.75
N ARG A 301 13.00 -9.35 -6.54
CA ARG A 301 13.98 -9.30 -7.62
C ARG A 301 13.60 -8.28 -8.69
N GLU A 302 12.34 -8.24 -9.11
CA GLU A 302 11.84 -7.31 -10.13
C GLU A 302 12.07 -5.87 -9.70
N ALA A 303 11.72 -5.54 -8.46
CA ALA A 303 12.05 -4.24 -7.86
C ALA A 303 13.56 -3.98 -7.82
N ALA A 304 14.34 -4.96 -7.33
CA ALA A 304 15.78 -4.80 -7.09
C ALA A 304 16.64 -4.60 -8.34
N VAL A 305 16.14 -5.00 -9.51
CA VAL A 305 16.86 -4.89 -10.79
C VAL A 305 16.20 -3.91 -11.75
N ALA A 306 15.18 -3.15 -11.32
CA ALA A 306 14.37 -2.29 -12.19
C ALA A 306 15.23 -1.30 -12.99
N ASP A 307 16.26 -0.73 -12.36
CA ASP A 307 17.16 0.25 -12.96
C ASP A 307 18.41 -0.37 -13.62
N LEU A 308 18.53 -1.70 -13.60
CA LEU A 308 19.66 -2.41 -14.21
C LEU A 308 19.38 -2.83 -15.66
N PRO A 309 20.41 -2.77 -16.54
CA PRO A 309 20.33 -3.43 -17.84
C PRO A 309 20.03 -4.92 -17.69
N GLN A 310 19.09 -5.43 -18.50
CA GLN A 310 18.66 -6.84 -18.46
C GLN A 310 19.83 -7.85 -18.58
N ALA A 311 20.89 -7.49 -19.30
CA ALA A 311 22.08 -8.34 -19.47
C ALA A 311 22.90 -8.51 -18.17
N GLU A 312 22.76 -7.60 -17.22
CA GLU A 312 23.50 -7.57 -15.95
C GLU A 312 22.65 -8.04 -14.76
N ALA A 313 21.33 -7.81 -14.82
CA ALA A 313 20.37 -8.15 -13.77
C ALA A 313 20.48 -9.60 -13.25
N ASP A 314 20.51 -10.58 -14.15
CA ASP A 314 20.65 -12.00 -13.77
C ASP A 314 21.96 -12.27 -13.02
N GLY A 315 23.05 -11.66 -13.47
CA GLY A 315 24.38 -11.85 -12.90
C GLY A 315 24.52 -11.18 -11.53
N ALA A 316 24.02 -9.96 -11.40
CA ALA A 316 23.99 -9.20 -10.14
C ALA A 316 23.18 -9.92 -9.08
N TRP A 317 21.94 -10.30 -9.41
CA TRP A 317 21.06 -11.05 -8.52
C TRP A 317 21.67 -12.38 -8.08
N GLN A 318 22.15 -13.20 -9.02
CA GLN A 318 22.75 -14.50 -8.66
C GLN A 318 24.02 -14.35 -7.83
N GLN A 319 24.78 -13.27 -8.00
CA GLN A 319 25.94 -13.01 -7.16
C GLN A 319 25.51 -12.68 -5.73
N TRP A 320 24.55 -11.77 -5.57
CA TRP A 320 24.00 -11.43 -4.26
C TRP A 320 23.46 -12.67 -3.54
N VAL A 321 22.62 -13.46 -4.22
CA VAL A 321 22.02 -14.68 -3.64
C VAL A 321 23.09 -15.70 -3.20
N ARG A 322 24.21 -15.80 -3.92
CA ARG A 322 25.32 -16.69 -3.54
C ARG A 322 26.04 -16.22 -2.28
N ASP A 323 26.21 -14.92 -2.12
CA ASP A 323 27.05 -14.34 -1.08
C ASP A 323 26.26 -14.04 0.21
N HIS A 324 24.99 -13.64 0.07
CA HIS A 324 24.15 -13.13 1.17
C HIS A 324 22.84 -13.92 1.36
N GLY A 325 22.49 -14.81 0.42
CA GLY A 325 21.20 -15.50 0.40
C GLY A 325 20.12 -14.72 -0.36
N ASP A 326 18.96 -15.35 -0.53
CA ASP A 326 17.82 -14.77 -1.23
C ASP A 326 17.19 -13.61 -0.41
N PRO A 327 17.13 -12.37 -0.96
CA PRO A 327 16.62 -11.20 -0.24
C PRO A 327 15.20 -11.37 0.31
N ALA A 328 14.28 -11.95 -0.45
CA ALA A 328 12.92 -12.18 0.02
C ALA A 328 12.92 -13.17 1.18
N THR A 329 13.69 -14.25 1.09
CA THR A 329 13.83 -15.23 2.18
C THR A 329 14.35 -14.57 3.47
N VAL A 330 15.31 -13.66 3.36
CA VAL A 330 15.84 -12.89 4.50
C VAL A 330 14.78 -11.96 5.08
N LEU A 331 14.13 -11.15 4.24
CA LEU A 331 13.10 -10.19 4.64
C LEU A 331 11.92 -10.90 5.32
N TYR A 332 11.35 -11.93 4.69
CA TYR A 332 10.17 -12.62 5.20
C TYR A 332 10.45 -13.44 6.47
N ARG A 333 11.69 -13.90 6.67
CA ARG A 333 12.10 -14.46 7.96
C ARG A 333 12.07 -13.41 9.07
N ARG A 334 12.59 -12.19 8.81
CA ARG A 334 12.56 -11.08 9.79
C ARG A 334 11.12 -10.63 10.06
N LEU A 335 10.28 -10.54 9.03
CA LEU A 335 8.84 -10.26 9.18
C LEU A 335 8.12 -11.35 9.97
N ALA A 336 8.51 -12.62 9.83
CA ALA A 336 7.97 -13.71 10.65
C ALA A 336 8.41 -13.59 12.12
N GLU A 337 9.67 -13.20 12.35
CA GLU A 337 10.19 -12.92 13.69
C GLU A 337 9.56 -11.66 14.31
N LEU A 338 9.05 -10.71 13.51
CA LEU A 338 8.23 -9.59 13.98
C LEU A 338 6.79 -10.03 14.32
N GLY A 339 6.33 -11.14 13.73
CA GLY A 339 4.95 -11.61 13.83
C GLY A 339 4.01 -11.04 12.76
N ALA A 340 4.54 -10.43 11.69
CA ALA A 340 3.76 -9.86 10.58
C ALA A 340 3.29 -10.93 9.58
N VAL A 341 4.08 -12.00 9.42
CA VAL A 341 3.77 -13.13 8.55
C VAL A 341 3.95 -14.46 9.26
N GLU A 342 3.28 -15.48 8.74
CA GLU A 342 3.58 -16.87 9.00
C GLU A 342 4.13 -17.53 7.74
N ILE A 343 5.03 -18.50 7.93
CA ILE A 343 5.64 -19.26 6.84
C ILE A 343 5.30 -20.74 7.06
N ASP A 344 4.47 -21.31 6.19
CA ASP A 344 4.12 -22.73 6.17
C ASP A 344 4.72 -23.41 4.94
N GLY A 345 5.85 -24.09 5.15
CA GLY A 345 6.66 -24.64 4.07
C GLY A 345 7.17 -23.54 3.15
N GLU A 346 6.72 -23.54 1.90
CA GLU A 346 7.07 -22.55 0.87
C GLU A 346 6.00 -21.47 0.68
N VAL A 347 4.98 -21.40 1.55
CA VAL A 347 3.90 -20.42 1.43
C VAL A 347 3.97 -19.44 2.59
N VAL A 348 3.95 -18.15 2.26
CA VAL A 348 3.94 -17.04 3.22
C VAL A 348 2.55 -16.43 3.26
N ARG A 349 2.04 -16.15 4.47
CA ARG A 349 0.74 -15.50 4.70
C ARG A 349 0.90 -14.36 5.70
N LEU A 350 0.06 -13.33 5.57
CA LEU A 350 -0.06 -12.33 6.62
C LEU A 350 -0.66 -12.99 7.88
N THR A 351 -0.10 -12.67 9.04
CA THR A 351 -0.81 -12.90 10.30
C THR A 351 -1.95 -11.89 10.43
N PRO A 352 -2.88 -12.05 11.39
CA PRO A 352 -3.88 -11.02 11.66
C PRO A 352 -3.29 -9.64 11.98
N LEU A 353 -2.08 -9.61 12.55
CA LEU A 353 -1.37 -8.37 12.88
C LEU A 353 -0.83 -7.68 11.61
N GLY A 354 -0.19 -8.44 10.71
CA GLY A 354 0.22 -7.91 9.41
C GLY A 354 -0.96 -7.49 8.53
N LEU A 355 -2.07 -8.23 8.59
CA LEU A 355 -3.30 -7.88 7.88
C LEU A 355 -3.93 -6.59 8.40
N HIS A 356 -3.92 -6.38 9.73
CA HIS A 356 -4.42 -5.16 10.35
C HIS A 356 -3.60 -3.93 9.94
N ALA A 357 -2.27 -3.99 9.99
CA ALA A 357 -1.43 -2.87 9.56
C ALA A 357 -1.65 -2.53 8.08
N MET A 358 -1.73 -3.53 7.20
CA MET A 358 -2.06 -3.27 5.80
C MET A 358 -3.47 -2.71 5.59
N TRP A 359 -4.45 -3.17 6.40
CA TRP A 359 -5.80 -2.63 6.36
C TRP A 359 -5.82 -1.14 6.71
N GLU A 360 -5.07 -0.70 7.72
CA GLU A 360 -4.96 0.71 8.08
C GLU A 360 -4.35 1.53 6.96
N GLN A 361 -3.19 1.10 6.44
CA GLN A 361 -2.48 1.78 5.35
C GLN A 361 -3.33 1.91 4.08
N VAL A 362 -3.97 0.82 3.66
CA VAL A 362 -4.85 0.83 2.47
C VAL A 362 -6.08 1.72 2.69
N SER A 363 -6.62 1.74 3.91
CA SER A 363 -7.75 2.60 4.25
C SER A 363 -7.37 4.09 4.25
N GLN A 364 -6.15 4.42 4.70
CA GLN A 364 -5.58 5.76 4.64
C GLN A 364 -5.38 6.24 3.20
N SER A 365 -4.98 5.35 2.28
CA SER A 365 -4.93 5.64 0.82
C SER A 365 -6.32 5.74 0.15
N GLY A 366 -7.41 5.86 0.90
CA GLY A 366 -8.75 6.11 0.38
C GLY A 366 -9.41 4.90 -0.30
N VAL A 367 -8.97 3.68 0.01
CA VAL A 367 -9.63 2.43 -0.40
C VAL A 367 -10.52 1.94 0.74
N GLU A 368 -11.81 1.77 0.47
CA GLU A 368 -12.73 1.23 1.48
C GLU A 368 -12.48 -0.27 1.67
N VAL A 369 -12.10 -0.69 2.88
CA VAL A 369 -11.98 -2.10 3.26
C VAL A 369 -12.86 -2.37 4.48
N PRO A 370 -14.09 -2.86 4.30
CA PRO A 370 -15.03 -3.05 5.41
C PRO A 370 -14.53 -4.10 6.41
N LEU A 371 -14.68 -3.84 7.70
CA LEU A 371 -14.45 -4.84 8.74
C LEU A 371 -15.75 -5.57 9.08
N LEU A 372 -15.69 -6.90 9.12
CA LEU A 372 -16.80 -7.74 9.54
C LEU A 372 -17.00 -7.66 11.05
N PRO A 373 -18.24 -7.48 11.53
CA PRO A 373 -18.53 -7.51 12.96
C PRO A 373 -18.32 -8.93 13.53
N PRO A 374 -18.34 -9.08 14.87
CA PRO A 374 -18.37 -10.40 15.50
C PRO A 374 -19.51 -11.25 14.92
N VAL A 375 -19.29 -12.57 14.76
CA VAL A 375 -20.26 -13.49 14.14
C VAL A 375 -21.67 -13.40 14.76
N ALA A 376 -21.75 -13.16 16.07
CA ALA A 376 -23.01 -13.02 16.79
C ALA A 376 -23.82 -11.77 16.39
N GLU A 377 -23.15 -10.77 15.81
CA GLU A 377 -23.73 -9.49 15.37
C GLU A 377 -23.87 -9.40 13.84
N MET A 378 -23.29 -10.37 13.11
CA MET A 378 -23.36 -10.40 11.64
C MET A 378 -24.79 -10.60 11.12
N THR A 379 -25.17 -9.69 10.23
CA THR A 379 -26.41 -9.71 9.46
C THR A 379 -26.28 -10.58 8.20
N ALA A 380 -27.39 -10.82 7.50
CA ALA A 380 -27.34 -11.44 6.17
C ALA A 380 -26.59 -10.58 5.14
N ALA A 381 -26.65 -9.24 5.26
CA ALA A 381 -25.93 -8.36 4.35
C ALA A 381 -24.41 -8.51 4.48
N ASP A 382 -23.91 -8.76 5.70
CA ASP A 382 -22.48 -8.98 5.95
C ASP A 382 -21.97 -10.26 5.29
N VAL A 383 -22.68 -11.38 5.40
CA VAL A 383 -22.25 -12.63 4.73
C VAL A 383 -22.43 -12.54 3.20
N VAL A 384 -23.44 -11.80 2.73
CA VAL A 384 -23.63 -11.55 1.30
C VAL A 384 -22.51 -10.70 0.73
N SER A 385 -22.01 -9.69 1.44
CA SER A 385 -20.89 -8.87 0.95
C SER A 385 -19.60 -9.69 0.83
N VAL A 386 -19.36 -10.63 1.75
CA VAL A 386 -18.26 -11.61 1.63
C VAL A 386 -18.41 -12.48 0.38
N GLY A 387 -19.60 -13.04 0.15
CA GLY A 387 -19.83 -13.88 -1.04
C GLY A 387 -19.86 -13.10 -2.36
N ALA A 388 -20.18 -11.82 -2.32
CA ALA A 388 -20.29 -10.95 -3.49
C ALA A 388 -18.93 -10.38 -3.94
N GLU A 389 -18.05 -10.08 -2.98
CA GLU A 389 -16.78 -9.39 -3.23
C GLU A 389 -15.57 -10.29 -2.96
N GLY A 390 -15.70 -11.26 -2.05
CA GLY A 390 -14.62 -12.12 -1.58
C GLY A 390 -14.41 -13.40 -2.38
N ARG A 391 -13.52 -14.25 -1.86
CA ARG A 391 -13.23 -15.58 -2.41
C ARG A 391 -14.12 -16.64 -1.76
N GLU A 392 -14.23 -17.80 -2.41
CA GLU A 392 -15.04 -18.92 -1.90
C GLU A 392 -14.55 -19.40 -0.53
N GLU A 393 -13.24 -19.42 -0.30
CA GLU A 393 -12.63 -19.81 0.97
C GLU A 393 -12.98 -18.83 2.10
N SER A 394 -12.94 -17.52 1.83
CA SER A 394 -13.35 -16.50 2.79
C SER A 394 -14.84 -16.63 3.11
N LEU A 395 -15.67 -16.90 2.10
CA LEU A 395 -17.09 -17.12 2.29
C LEU A 395 -17.37 -18.34 3.17
N ASP A 396 -16.70 -19.46 2.93
CA ASP A 396 -16.94 -20.68 3.71
C ASP A 396 -16.55 -20.49 5.19
N ALA A 397 -15.46 -19.77 5.46
CA ALA A 397 -15.03 -19.43 6.82
C ALA A 397 -16.07 -18.58 7.59
N GLU A 398 -16.81 -17.72 6.88
CA GLU A 398 -17.83 -16.85 7.47
C GLU A 398 -19.24 -17.47 7.46
N TRP A 399 -19.54 -18.31 6.48
CA TRP A 399 -20.85 -18.92 6.26
C TRP A 399 -21.22 -19.90 7.37
N GLU A 400 -20.33 -20.83 7.73
CA GLU A 400 -20.66 -21.85 8.72
C GLU A 400 -20.96 -21.25 10.11
N PRO A 401 -20.11 -20.34 10.67
CA PRO A 401 -20.39 -19.72 11.96
C PRO A 401 -21.65 -18.84 11.93
N TRP A 402 -21.86 -18.11 10.82
CA TRP A 402 -23.04 -17.28 10.63
C TRP A 402 -24.31 -18.13 10.65
N LEU A 403 -24.35 -19.22 9.87
CA LEU A 403 -25.52 -20.09 9.80
C LEU A 403 -25.77 -20.82 11.14
N ALA A 404 -24.72 -21.22 11.85
CA ALA A 404 -24.83 -21.90 13.13
C ALA A 404 -25.49 -21.05 14.24
N SER A 405 -25.52 -19.72 14.10
CA SER A 405 -26.11 -18.82 15.09
C SER A 405 -27.62 -18.56 14.89
N ARG A 406 -28.25 -19.14 13.87
CA ARG A 406 -29.66 -18.87 13.51
C ARG A 406 -30.38 -20.10 12.94
N GLU A 407 -31.72 -20.05 12.93
CA GLU A 407 -32.53 -21.08 12.30
C GLU A 407 -32.42 -21.00 10.76
N PRO A 408 -32.21 -22.11 10.03
CA PRO A 408 -32.03 -22.09 8.57
C PRO A 408 -33.16 -21.41 7.79
N GLN A 409 -34.42 -21.53 8.24
CA GLN A 409 -35.55 -20.86 7.59
C GLN A 409 -35.55 -19.34 7.82
N ALA A 410 -35.02 -18.88 8.96
CA ALA A 410 -34.84 -17.46 9.22
C ALA A 410 -33.69 -16.92 8.36
N ALA A 411 -32.57 -17.65 8.28
CA ALA A 411 -31.44 -17.32 7.40
C ALA A 411 -31.87 -17.15 5.94
N ALA A 412 -32.66 -18.10 5.41
CA ALA A 412 -33.18 -18.03 4.05
C ALA A 412 -34.02 -16.77 3.82
N ARG A 413 -34.87 -16.40 4.78
CA ARG A 413 -35.68 -15.18 4.67
C ARG A 413 -34.81 -13.93 4.67
N GLU A 414 -33.85 -13.84 5.59
CA GLU A 414 -32.95 -12.70 5.68
C GLU A 414 -32.12 -12.53 4.39
N LEU A 415 -31.61 -13.62 3.81
CA LEU A 415 -30.86 -13.59 2.55
C LEU A 415 -31.75 -13.14 1.37
N LEU A 416 -32.98 -13.62 1.29
CA LEU A 416 -33.92 -13.18 0.24
C LEU A 416 -34.37 -11.74 0.43
N GLU A 417 -34.49 -11.26 1.67
CA GLU A 417 -34.73 -9.83 1.95
C GLU A 417 -33.56 -8.96 1.46
N VAL A 418 -32.31 -9.40 1.68
CA VAL A 418 -31.12 -8.74 1.10
C VAL A 418 -31.15 -8.77 -0.42
N ALA A 419 -31.47 -9.92 -1.02
CA ALA A 419 -31.54 -10.07 -2.47
C ALA A 419 -32.60 -9.15 -3.12
N SER A 420 -33.76 -9.01 -2.46
CA SER A 420 -34.87 -8.13 -2.89
C SER A 420 -34.49 -6.65 -2.81
N ALA A 421 -33.79 -6.26 -1.73
CA ALA A 421 -33.37 -4.88 -1.50
C ALA A 421 -32.10 -4.47 -2.25
N ALA A 422 -31.42 -5.42 -2.90
CA ALA A 422 -30.13 -5.19 -3.55
C ALA A 422 -30.23 -4.21 -4.72
N THR A 423 -29.49 -3.09 -4.61
CA THR A 423 -29.31 -2.13 -5.70
C THR A 423 -28.31 -2.61 -6.73
N GLN A 424 -27.27 -3.33 -6.28
CA GLN A 424 -26.26 -3.92 -7.15
C GLN A 424 -26.66 -5.35 -7.57
N PRO A 425 -26.65 -5.65 -8.88
CA PRO A 425 -26.89 -7.00 -9.42
C PRO A 425 -26.12 -8.13 -8.73
N TRP A 426 -24.80 -7.99 -8.54
CA TRP A 426 -23.96 -9.04 -7.97
C TRP A 426 -24.31 -9.34 -6.50
N THR A 427 -24.78 -8.34 -5.73
CA THR A 427 -25.28 -8.56 -4.36
C THR A 427 -26.52 -9.46 -4.36
N ARG A 428 -27.44 -9.27 -5.32
CA ARG A 428 -28.62 -10.14 -5.49
C ARG A 428 -28.20 -11.56 -5.88
N VAL A 429 -27.27 -11.69 -6.83
CA VAL A 429 -26.76 -13.01 -7.26
C VAL A 429 -26.11 -13.75 -6.08
N ALA A 430 -25.24 -13.10 -5.32
CA ALA A 430 -24.62 -13.70 -4.14
C ALA A 430 -25.67 -14.10 -3.09
N ALA A 431 -26.61 -13.22 -2.78
CA ALA A 431 -27.66 -13.51 -1.79
C ALA A 431 -28.58 -14.67 -2.20
N THR A 432 -28.95 -14.75 -3.48
CA THR A 432 -29.77 -15.86 -4.00
C THR A 432 -29.00 -17.18 -4.01
N ALA A 433 -27.71 -17.18 -4.36
CA ALA A 433 -26.84 -18.36 -4.28
C ALA A 433 -26.67 -18.86 -2.84
N LEU A 434 -26.49 -17.96 -1.88
CA LEU A 434 -26.45 -18.31 -0.45
C LEU A 434 -27.79 -18.86 0.05
N ALA A 435 -28.92 -18.30 -0.40
CA ALA A 435 -30.24 -18.84 -0.06
C ALA A 435 -30.45 -20.25 -0.65
N ALA A 436 -29.95 -20.50 -1.87
CA ALA A 436 -30.01 -21.81 -2.53
C ALA A 436 -29.26 -22.89 -1.74
N ARG A 437 -28.10 -22.56 -1.14
CA ARG A 437 -27.33 -23.46 -0.26
C ARG A 437 -28.15 -24.04 0.91
N LEU A 438 -29.25 -23.40 1.31
CA LEU A 438 -30.11 -23.85 2.41
C LEU A 438 -31.15 -24.92 2.00
N GLY A 439 -31.30 -25.19 0.70
CA GLY A 439 -32.15 -26.24 0.16
C GLY A 439 -33.61 -26.14 0.64
N GLU A 440 -34.16 -27.24 1.18
CA GLU A 440 -35.56 -27.30 1.62
C GLU A 440 -35.93 -26.24 2.68
N ALA A 441 -34.96 -25.74 3.46
CA ALA A 441 -35.22 -24.69 4.44
C ALA A 441 -35.60 -23.35 3.81
N ALA A 442 -35.24 -23.12 2.54
CA ALA A 442 -35.57 -21.89 1.81
C ALA A 442 -36.91 -21.96 1.04
N LEU A 443 -37.59 -23.12 1.00
CA LEU A 443 -38.78 -23.34 0.17
C LEU A 443 -39.88 -22.28 0.34
N ASP A 444 -40.20 -21.93 1.58
CA ASP A 444 -41.26 -20.95 1.84
C ASP A 444 -40.83 -19.53 1.46
N GLY A 445 -39.53 -19.22 1.59
CA GLY A 445 -38.94 -17.98 1.12
C GLY A 445 -39.03 -17.86 -0.40
N TRP A 446 -38.60 -18.89 -1.13
CA TRP A 446 -38.67 -18.93 -2.59
C TRP A 446 -40.11 -18.82 -3.12
N ARG A 447 -41.07 -19.47 -2.47
CA ARG A 447 -42.50 -19.32 -2.83
C ARG A 447 -42.99 -17.89 -2.66
N ALA A 448 -42.61 -17.22 -1.58
CA ALA A 448 -43.00 -15.84 -1.33
C ALA A 448 -42.32 -14.87 -2.32
N ALA A 449 -41.08 -15.16 -2.71
CA ALA A 449 -40.29 -14.34 -3.63
C ALA A 449 -40.74 -14.42 -5.10
N LEU A 450 -41.66 -15.32 -5.48
CA LEU A 450 -42.24 -15.37 -6.83
C LEU A 450 -42.99 -14.09 -7.23
N ASP A 451 -43.52 -13.35 -6.27
CA ASP A 451 -44.23 -12.09 -6.48
C ASP A 451 -43.27 -10.89 -6.67
N ASP A 452 -41.99 -11.04 -6.33
CA ASP A 452 -40.95 -10.04 -6.55
C ASP A 452 -40.34 -10.23 -7.94
N PRO A 453 -40.48 -9.26 -8.87
CA PRO A 453 -39.92 -9.36 -10.21
C PRO A 453 -38.41 -9.63 -10.26
N ALA A 454 -37.64 -9.12 -9.29
CA ALA A 454 -36.19 -9.29 -9.25
C ALA A 454 -35.77 -10.69 -8.77
N LEU A 455 -36.59 -11.33 -7.93
CA LEU A 455 -36.31 -12.65 -7.39
C LEU A 455 -37.09 -13.78 -8.07
N ARG A 456 -38.14 -13.45 -8.82
CA ARG A 456 -38.94 -14.41 -9.58
C ARG A 456 -38.11 -15.35 -10.46
N PRO A 457 -37.14 -14.90 -11.28
CA PRO A 457 -36.31 -15.82 -12.07
C PRO A 457 -35.58 -16.86 -11.21
N TYR A 458 -34.90 -16.41 -10.15
CA TYR A 458 -34.18 -17.28 -9.21
C TYR A 458 -35.12 -18.24 -8.49
N SER A 459 -36.24 -17.72 -7.97
CA SER A 459 -37.26 -18.51 -7.28
C SER A 459 -37.81 -19.64 -8.15
N LYS A 460 -38.02 -19.38 -9.45
CA LYS A 460 -38.48 -20.40 -10.39
C LYS A 460 -37.45 -21.51 -10.60
N GLN A 461 -36.18 -21.16 -10.78
CA GLN A 461 -35.09 -22.14 -10.95
C GLN A 461 -34.96 -23.02 -9.70
N GLU A 462 -34.86 -22.39 -8.53
CA GLU A 462 -34.68 -23.06 -7.24
C GLU A 462 -35.87 -23.94 -6.86
N LEU A 463 -37.11 -23.45 -7.06
CA LEU A 463 -38.30 -24.28 -6.82
C LEU A 463 -38.37 -25.46 -7.79
N ALA A 464 -38.01 -25.26 -9.07
CA ALA A 464 -38.03 -26.35 -10.04
C ALA A 464 -37.00 -27.44 -9.68
N GLU A 465 -35.86 -27.05 -9.12
CA GLU A 465 -34.85 -27.98 -8.60
C GLU A 465 -35.32 -28.71 -7.34
N LEU A 466 -35.87 -28.00 -6.36
CA LEU A 466 -36.24 -28.57 -5.05
C LEU A 466 -37.54 -29.38 -5.07
N VAL A 467 -38.57 -28.95 -5.82
CA VAL A 467 -39.90 -29.60 -5.83
C VAL A 467 -40.28 -30.22 -7.18
N GLY A 468 -39.43 -30.07 -8.19
CA GLY A 468 -39.63 -30.61 -9.53
C GLY A 468 -40.24 -29.61 -10.52
N ALA A 469 -40.02 -29.87 -11.80
CA ALA A 469 -40.49 -29.02 -12.89
C ALA A 469 -42.04 -28.94 -12.93
N ALA A 470 -42.54 -27.72 -13.09
CA ALA A 470 -43.97 -27.42 -13.25
C ALA A 470 -44.17 -26.24 -14.23
N PRO A 471 -45.29 -26.18 -14.98
CA PRO A 471 -45.53 -25.10 -15.95
C PRO A 471 -45.45 -23.69 -15.35
N GLU A 472 -45.89 -23.51 -14.10
CA GLU A 472 -45.81 -22.23 -13.38
C GLU A 472 -44.38 -21.82 -13.01
N LEU A 473 -43.44 -22.77 -12.99
CA LEU A 473 -42.02 -22.56 -12.71
C LEU A 473 -41.18 -22.41 -13.98
N GLU A 474 -41.79 -22.51 -15.16
CA GLU A 474 -41.07 -22.26 -16.42
C GLU A 474 -40.65 -20.79 -16.52
N LEU A 475 -39.35 -20.56 -16.79
CA LEU A 475 -38.80 -19.24 -17.03
C LEU A 475 -39.50 -18.60 -18.22
N GLN A 476 -40.06 -17.42 -18.00
CA GLN A 476 -40.61 -16.61 -19.07
C GLN A 476 -39.49 -15.79 -19.71
N PRO A 477 -39.66 -15.27 -20.94
CA PRO A 477 -38.62 -14.50 -21.60
C PRO A 477 -38.12 -13.27 -20.81
N ASP A 478 -38.98 -12.66 -19.99
CA ASP A 478 -38.57 -11.55 -19.10
C ASP A 478 -37.66 -12.05 -17.96
N ASP A 479 -37.87 -13.28 -17.48
CA ASP A 479 -37.03 -13.92 -16.46
C ASP A 479 -35.64 -14.23 -17.04
N VAL A 480 -35.59 -14.72 -18.28
CA VAL A 480 -34.33 -14.98 -19.01
C VAL A 480 -33.55 -13.68 -19.23
N ALA A 481 -34.25 -12.60 -19.64
CA ALA A 481 -33.63 -11.29 -19.82
C ALA A 481 -33.05 -10.72 -18.51
N TRP A 482 -33.73 -10.95 -17.38
CA TRP A 482 -33.26 -10.55 -16.06
C TRP A 482 -31.98 -11.30 -15.66
N LEU A 483 -32.00 -12.64 -15.75
CA LEU A 483 -30.84 -13.48 -15.43
C LEU A 483 -29.62 -13.16 -16.31
N LEU A 484 -29.84 -12.91 -17.61
CA LEU A 484 -28.77 -12.50 -18.51
C LEU A 484 -28.11 -11.21 -18.03
N ALA A 485 -28.89 -10.21 -17.63
CA ALA A 485 -28.32 -8.95 -17.15
C ALA A 485 -27.52 -9.13 -15.86
N ASP A 486 -28.04 -9.88 -14.88
CA ASP A 486 -27.33 -10.19 -13.62
C ASP A 486 -26.02 -10.97 -13.85
N SER A 487 -25.99 -11.90 -14.81
CA SER A 487 -24.79 -12.69 -15.12
C SER A 487 -23.66 -11.90 -15.80
N LEU A 488 -23.96 -10.69 -16.29
CA LEU A 488 -23.05 -9.88 -17.12
C LEU A 488 -22.65 -8.56 -16.46
N THR A 489 -23.12 -8.29 -15.25
CA THR A 489 -22.74 -7.11 -14.46
C THR A 489 -21.51 -7.39 -13.60
N GLY A 490 -20.63 -6.41 -13.44
CA GLY A 490 -19.40 -6.56 -12.65
C GLY A 490 -18.32 -7.43 -13.32
N VAL A 491 -18.48 -7.75 -14.61
CA VAL A 491 -17.50 -8.50 -15.39
C VAL A 491 -16.33 -7.59 -15.72
N ASP A 492 -15.13 -7.96 -15.27
CA ASP A 492 -13.90 -7.22 -15.56
C ASP A 492 -13.48 -7.39 -17.04
N GLU A 493 -13.54 -6.30 -17.80
CA GLU A 493 -13.14 -6.25 -19.21
C GLU A 493 -11.61 -6.37 -19.40
N ALA A 494 -10.81 -6.04 -18.38
CA ALA A 494 -9.37 -5.87 -18.50
C ALA A 494 -8.60 -7.19 -18.47
N TYR A 495 -9.09 -8.20 -17.75
CA TYR A 495 -8.27 -9.37 -17.45
C TYR A 495 -8.13 -10.33 -18.64
N ARG A 496 -9.19 -10.58 -19.44
CA ARG A 496 -9.15 -11.58 -20.54
C ARG A 496 -10.15 -11.32 -21.70
N PRO A 497 -9.81 -10.48 -22.69
CA PRO A 497 -10.74 -10.10 -23.77
C PRO A 497 -11.23 -11.24 -24.67
N GLN A 498 -10.41 -12.29 -24.86
CA GLN A 498 -10.78 -13.44 -25.71
C GLN A 498 -11.72 -14.40 -24.98
N GLU A 499 -11.44 -14.74 -23.73
CA GLU A 499 -12.32 -15.55 -22.89
C GLU A 499 -13.68 -14.86 -22.68
N LEU A 500 -13.68 -13.52 -22.56
CA LEU A 500 -14.91 -12.72 -22.48
C LEU A 500 -15.79 -12.87 -23.73
N ALA A 501 -15.21 -12.86 -24.93
CA ALA A 501 -15.97 -13.01 -26.17
C ALA A 501 -16.62 -14.40 -26.28
N ASP A 502 -15.90 -15.45 -25.87
CA ASP A 502 -16.42 -16.82 -25.84
C ASP A 502 -17.51 -16.97 -24.78
N TYR A 503 -17.30 -16.45 -23.57
CA TYR A 503 -18.30 -16.41 -22.50
C TYR A 503 -19.59 -15.70 -22.93
N LEU A 504 -19.49 -14.56 -23.62
CA LEU A 504 -20.64 -13.83 -24.13
C LEU A 504 -21.37 -14.62 -25.23
N ALA A 505 -20.66 -15.35 -26.08
CA ALA A 505 -21.27 -16.19 -27.12
C ALA A 505 -22.03 -17.38 -26.53
N GLU A 506 -21.57 -17.91 -25.40
CA GLU A 506 -22.24 -19.00 -24.67
C GLU A 506 -23.42 -18.50 -23.82
N SER A 507 -23.29 -17.33 -23.21
CA SER A 507 -24.27 -16.79 -22.27
C SER A 507 -25.46 -16.11 -22.96
N VAL A 508 -25.25 -15.51 -24.13
CA VAL A 508 -26.32 -14.82 -24.88
C VAL A 508 -27.19 -15.85 -25.63
N PRO A 509 -28.52 -15.90 -25.37
CA PRO A 509 -29.42 -16.83 -26.05
C PRO A 509 -29.49 -16.64 -27.57
N GLU A 510 -29.87 -17.69 -28.30
CA GLU A 510 -30.04 -17.63 -29.77
C GLU A 510 -31.06 -16.57 -30.22
N ASP A 511 -32.07 -16.28 -29.38
CA ASP A 511 -33.10 -15.26 -29.59
C ASP A 511 -32.72 -13.88 -29.00
N ALA A 512 -31.43 -13.57 -28.98
CA ALA A 512 -30.83 -12.35 -28.42
C ALA A 512 -31.59 -11.04 -28.71
N GLU A 513 -32.09 -10.83 -29.94
CA GLU A 513 -32.84 -9.62 -30.29
C GLU A 513 -34.13 -9.46 -29.46
N GLU A 514 -34.85 -10.56 -29.20
CA GLU A 514 -36.05 -10.54 -28.36
C GLU A 514 -35.69 -10.29 -26.90
N VAL A 515 -34.64 -10.97 -26.40
CA VAL A 515 -34.14 -10.81 -25.03
C VAL A 515 -33.72 -9.36 -24.77
N PHE A 516 -32.98 -8.74 -25.70
CA PHE A 516 -32.58 -7.33 -25.56
C PHE A 516 -33.76 -6.38 -25.63
N GLU A 517 -34.76 -6.66 -26.47
CA GLU A 517 -36.00 -5.89 -26.52
C GLU A 517 -36.75 -5.96 -25.18
N ARG A 518 -36.74 -7.10 -24.48
CA ARG A 518 -37.33 -7.20 -23.14
C ARG A 518 -36.48 -6.48 -22.12
N LEU A 519 -35.17 -6.72 -22.11
CA LEU A 519 -34.24 -6.18 -21.13
C LEU A 519 -34.30 -4.65 -21.03
N TRP A 520 -34.32 -3.91 -22.14
CA TRP A 520 -34.37 -2.44 -22.06
C TRP A 520 -35.69 -1.90 -21.48
N ARG A 521 -36.77 -2.70 -21.50
CA ARG A 521 -38.08 -2.35 -20.92
C ARG A 521 -38.18 -2.73 -19.44
N LEU A 522 -37.35 -3.66 -18.96
CA LEU A 522 -37.30 -4.03 -17.56
C LEU A 522 -36.71 -2.89 -16.74
N ASP A 523 -37.09 -2.82 -15.47
CA ASP A 523 -36.52 -1.87 -14.50
C ASP A 523 -35.31 -2.51 -13.81
N HIS A 524 -34.34 -2.95 -14.61
CA HIS A 524 -33.17 -3.68 -14.13
C HIS A 524 -31.97 -2.72 -13.98
N PRO A 525 -31.33 -2.63 -12.79
CA PRO A 525 -30.25 -1.67 -12.54
C PRO A 525 -29.03 -1.87 -13.46
N GLY A 526 -28.65 -3.12 -13.73
CA GLY A 526 -27.54 -3.48 -14.63
C GLY A 526 -27.87 -3.55 -16.13
N ALA A 527 -29.08 -3.16 -16.58
CA ALA A 527 -29.48 -3.37 -17.98
C ALA A 527 -28.57 -2.64 -18.97
N HIS A 528 -28.23 -1.39 -18.68
CA HIS A 528 -27.37 -0.59 -19.55
C HIS A 528 -25.95 -1.15 -19.63
N GLU A 529 -25.39 -1.54 -18.48
CA GLU A 529 -24.06 -2.13 -18.37
C GLU A 529 -23.96 -3.43 -19.17
N ALA A 530 -24.83 -4.40 -18.92
CA ALA A 530 -24.85 -5.68 -19.62
C ALA A 530 -25.00 -5.52 -21.14
N LEU A 531 -25.94 -4.67 -21.60
CA LEU A 531 -26.12 -4.41 -23.04
C LEU A 531 -24.92 -3.71 -23.67
N THR A 532 -24.22 -2.87 -22.91
CA THR A 532 -22.99 -2.21 -23.36
C THR A 532 -21.84 -3.20 -23.47
N LEU A 533 -21.68 -4.09 -22.49
CA LEU A 533 -20.68 -5.16 -22.48
C LEU A 533 -20.86 -6.07 -23.70
N ILE A 534 -22.07 -6.61 -23.91
CA ILE A 534 -22.42 -7.41 -25.09
C ILE A 534 -22.17 -6.61 -26.36
N GLY A 535 -22.60 -5.34 -26.37
CA GLY A 535 -22.43 -4.45 -27.50
C GLY A 535 -20.96 -4.24 -27.88
N ARG A 536 -20.03 -4.21 -26.93
CA ARG A 536 -18.61 -4.02 -27.18
C ARG A 536 -17.92 -5.30 -27.64
N HIS A 537 -18.19 -6.42 -26.96
CA HIS A 537 -17.32 -7.60 -27.02
C HIS A 537 -17.93 -8.83 -27.69
N HIS A 538 -19.23 -8.87 -27.94
CA HIS A 538 -19.85 -10.07 -28.51
C HIS A 538 -19.31 -10.37 -29.94
N PRO A 539 -18.91 -11.62 -30.25
CA PRO A 539 -18.25 -11.96 -31.50
C PRO A 539 -19.16 -11.86 -32.74
N ASP A 540 -20.47 -12.13 -32.59
CA ASP A 540 -21.45 -11.87 -33.66
C ASP A 540 -21.80 -10.37 -33.74
N LYS A 541 -21.43 -9.76 -34.87
CA LYS A 541 -21.67 -8.34 -35.19
C LYS A 541 -23.16 -7.95 -35.20
N LYS A 542 -24.08 -8.87 -35.52
CA LYS A 542 -25.52 -8.60 -35.50
C LYS A 542 -26.03 -8.50 -34.08
N VAL A 543 -25.66 -9.46 -33.22
CA VAL A 543 -25.99 -9.46 -31.79
C VAL A 543 -25.41 -8.23 -31.10
N ALA A 544 -24.13 -7.94 -31.31
CA ALA A 544 -23.49 -6.74 -30.76
C ALA A 544 -24.21 -5.44 -31.19
N LYS A 545 -24.64 -5.35 -32.46
CA LYS A 545 -25.40 -4.19 -32.96
C LYS A 545 -26.79 -4.08 -32.33
N ALA A 546 -27.48 -5.20 -32.13
CA ALA A 546 -28.78 -5.22 -31.46
C ALA A 546 -28.64 -4.76 -29.99
N ALA A 547 -27.63 -5.24 -29.27
CA ALA A 547 -27.34 -4.85 -27.90
C ALA A 547 -27.05 -3.34 -27.78
N ARG A 548 -26.18 -2.77 -28.63
CA ARG A 548 -25.93 -1.31 -28.66
C ARG A 548 -27.19 -0.49 -28.88
N LYS A 549 -28.08 -0.95 -29.78
CA LYS A 549 -29.35 -0.28 -30.04
C LYS A 549 -30.28 -0.33 -28.83
N ALA A 550 -30.31 -1.46 -28.11
CA ALA A 550 -31.08 -1.58 -26.88
C ALA A 550 -30.48 -0.74 -25.75
N ALA A 551 -29.15 -0.73 -25.58
CA ALA A 551 -28.44 0.09 -24.58
C ALA A 551 -28.77 1.58 -24.74
N PHE A 552 -28.81 2.08 -25.98
CA PHE A 552 -29.20 3.46 -26.29
C PHE A 552 -30.63 3.79 -25.82
N LYS A 553 -31.58 2.85 -25.95
CA LYS A 553 -32.95 3.04 -25.47
C LYS A 553 -33.06 3.07 -23.94
N VAL A 554 -32.14 2.43 -23.22
CA VAL A 554 -32.10 2.49 -21.75
C VAL A 554 -31.72 3.90 -21.27
N VAL A 555 -30.78 4.55 -21.96
CA VAL A 555 -30.33 5.92 -21.62
C VAL A 555 -31.41 6.98 -21.92
N ASP A 556 -32.21 6.75 -22.96
CA ASP A 556 -33.29 7.67 -23.37
C ASP A 556 -34.57 7.58 -22.51
N ARG A 557 -34.59 6.75 -21.47
CA ARG A 557 -35.73 6.53 -20.56
C ARG A 557 -35.69 7.48 -19.37
#